data_AF-A0A183LQS2-F1
#
_entry.id   AF-A0A183LQS2-F1
#
_cell.length_a   1.000
_cell.length_b   1.000
_cell.length_c   1.000
_cell.angle_alpha   90.00
_cell.angle_beta   90.00
_cell.angle_gamma   90.00
#
_symmetry.space_group_name_H-M   'P 1'
#
loop_
_entity.id
_entity.type
_entity.pdbx_description
1 polymer ?
#
loop_
_entity_poly.entity_id
_entity_poly.type
_entity_poly.pdbx_seq_one_letter_code
_entity_poly.pdbx_strand_id
1 'polypeptide(L)'
;MSDRKAELERKKAKLLAMREERKKREEIKKTGIHDAEVSDIRQTTEGLLKDLGLPEPIVPQATNIRELESPSLDTIDGMLQRNLKKLKILKVSDVFEITIPPSENIVYNKETQTLEEPQERETGRSTDYYANYAASAYS
;
A
#
# COMPACT_ATOMS: atom_id res chain seq x y z
N MET A 1 -5.89 13.16 -39.07
CA MET A 1 -5.38 14.07 -38.02
C MET A 1 -6.19 14.05 -36.72
N SER A 2 -7.48 13.67 -36.74
CA SER A 2 -8.33 13.58 -35.54
C SER A 2 -7.90 12.46 -34.58
N ASP A 3 -7.61 11.26 -35.11
CA ASP A 3 -7.26 10.10 -34.29
C ASP A 3 -5.94 10.28 -33.54
N ARG A 4 -4.97 10.91 -34.20
CA ARG A 4 -3.69 11.31 -33.59
C ARG A 4 -3.88 12.30 -32.44
N LYS A 5 -4.85 13.21 -32.55
CA LYS A 5 -5.17 14.19 -31.49
C LYS A 5 -5.83 13.51 -30.29
N ALA A 6 -6.78 12.61 -30.53
CA ALA A 6 -7.46 11.86 -29.48
C ALA A 6 -6.49 10.93 -28.71
N GLU A 7 -5.55 10.29 -29.41
CA GLU A 7 -4.54 9.45 -28.78
C GLU A 7 -3.58 10.24 -27.89
N LEU A 8 -3.15 11.43 -28.36
CA LEU A 8 -2.31 12.34 -27.57
C LEU A 8 -3.02 12.83 -26.31
N GLU A 9 -4.31 13.14 -26.40
CA GLU A 9 -5.11 13.55 -25.25
C GLU A 9 -5.23 12.43 -24.20
N ARG A 10 -5.45 11.19 -24.64
CA ARG A 10 -5.48 10.02 -23.75
C ARG A 10 -4.13 9.77 -23.07
N LYS A 11 -3.03 9.88 -23.81
CA LYS A 11 -1.66 9.73 -23.25
C LYS A 11 -1.34 10.85 -22.26
N LYS A 12 -1.76 12.08 -22.56
CA LYS A 12 -1.57 13.25 -21.67
C LYS A 12 -2.38 13.12 -20.38
N ALA A 13 -3.63 12.67 -20.47
CA ALA A 13 -4.47 12.41 -19.30
C ALA A 13 -3.87 11.31 -18.41
N LYS A 14 -3.42 10.20 -19.01
CA LYS A 14 -2.75 9.10 -18.28
C LYS A 14 -1.47 9.57 -17.57
N LEU A 15 -0.67 10.41 -18.23
CA LEU A 15 0.56 10.94 -17.65
C LEU A 15 0.31 11.92 -16.51
N LEU A 16 -0.76 12.74 -16.60
CA LEU A 16 -1.17 13.63 -15.52
C LEU A 16 -1.64 12.84 -14.29
N ALA A 17 -2.46 11.81 -14.48
CA ALA A 17 -2.89 10.93 -13.39
C ALA A 17 -1.70 10.27 -12.67
N MET A 18 -0.71 9.77 -13.42
CA MET A 18 0.50 9.19 -12.84
C MET A 18 1.34 10.21 -12.04
N ARG A 19 1.38 11.47 -12.49
CA ARG A 19 2.10 12.53 -11.78
C ARG A 19 1.37 12.97 -10.52
N GLU A 20 0.05 13.06 -10.54
CA GLU A 20 -0.76 13.39 -9.37
C GLU A 20 -0.73 12.29 -8.32
N GLU A 21 -0.82 11.02 -8.72
CA GLU A 21 -0.69 9.88 -7.80
C GLU A 21 0.69 9.84 -7.14
N ARG A 22 1.75 10.02 -7.92
CA ARG A 22 3.12 10.07 -7.40
C ARG A 22 3.30 11.25 -6.43
N LYS A 23 2.80 12.43 -6.79
CA LYS A 23 2.86 13.64 -5.95
C LYS A 23 2.11 13.42 -4.64
N LYS A 24 0.90 12.86 -4.67
CA LYS A 24 0.11 12.53 -3.47
C LYS A 24 0.85 11.54 -2.57
N ARG A 25 1.48 10.50 -3.15
CA ARG A 25 2.25 9.51 -2.39
C ARG A 25 3.51 10.09 -1.76
N GLU A 26 4.19 11.01 -2.45
CA GLU A 26 5.36 11.73 -1.92
C GLU A 26 4.96 12.76 -0.85
N GLU A 27 3.81 13.42 -1.00
CA GLU A 27 3.24 14.31 0.01
C GLU A 27 2.87 13.56 1.29
N ILE A 28 2.18 12.41 1.21
CA ILE A 28 1.85 11.57 2.38
C ILE A 28 3.12 11.12 3.11
N LYS A 29 4.16 10.72 2.37
CA LYS A 29 5.46 10.34 2.95
C LYS A 29 6.17 11.52 3.61
N LYS A 30 6.00 12.73 3.09
CA LYS A 30 6.66 13.95 3.59
C LYS A 30 5.90 14.59 4.75
N THR A 31 4.58 14.47 4.80
CA THR A 31 3.73 15.04 5.86
C THR A 31 3.59 14.13 7.07
N GLY A 32 4.07 12.89 7.02
CA GLY A 32 4.11 12.00 8.19
C GLY A 32 2.72 11.75 8.78
N ILE A 33 1.69 11.70 7.94
CA ILE A 33 0.31 11.36 8.36
C ILE A 33 0.26 9.85 8.61
N HIS A 34 1.01 9.38 9.60
CA HIS A 34 0.87 8.04 10.16
C HIS A 34 -0.30 7.99 11.16
N ASP A 35 -0.73 9.15 11.71
CA ASP A 35 -1.71 9.21 12.79
C ASP A 35 -3.15 8.86 12.39
N ALA A 36 -3.53 9.13 11.14
CA ALA A 36 -4.88 8.81 10.64
C ALA A 36 -5.02 7.30 10.38
N GLU A 37 -4.01 6.65 9.77
CA GLU A 37 -3.96 5.19 9.64
C GLU A 37 -3.81 4.51 10.99
N VAL A 38 -3.02 5.05 11.92
CA VAL A 38 -2.86 4.47 13.28
C VAL A 38 -4.16 4.56 14.08
N SER A 39 -4.96 5.61 13.90
CA SER A 39 -6.27 5.73 14.55
C SER A 39 -7.29 4.72 14.00
N ASP A 40 -7.29 4.51 12.68
CA ASP A 40 -8.13 3.49 12.02
C ASP A 40 -7.71 2.06 12.43
N ILE A 41 -6.40 1.81 12.53
CA ILE A 41 -5.86 0.56 13.05
C ILE A 41 -6.26 0.36 14.53
N ARG A 42 -6.21 1.39 15.38
CA ARG A 42 -6.64 1.28 16.78
C ARG A 42 -8.14 0.95 16.88
N GLN A 43 -8.99 1.63 16.13
CA GLN A 43 -10.43 1.39 16.14
C GLN A 43 -10.79 -0.02 15.63
N THR A 44 -10.15 -0.48 14.56
CA THR A 44 -10.34 -1.84 14.04
C THR A 44 -9.85 -2.89 15.05
N THR A 45 -8.73 -2.65 15.73
CA THR A 45 -8.24 -3.56 16.78
C THR A 45 -9.16 -3.62 17.99
N GLU A 46 -9.71 -2.49 18.45
CA GLU A 46 -10.67 -2.44 19.56
C GLU A 46 -11.97 -3.17 19.22
N GLY A 47 -12.45 -3.05 17.98
CA GLY A 47 -13.61 -3.82 17.48
C GLY A 47 -13.37 -5.33 17.52
N LEU A 48 -12.23 -5.79 17.02
CA LEU A 48 -11.87 -7.21 17.05
C LEU A 48 -11.72 -7.76 18.47
N LEU A 49 -11.13 -7.00 19.40
CA LEU A 49 -11.00 -7.40 20.80
C LEU A 49 -12.37 -7.54 21.49
N LYS A 50 -13.32 -6.66 21.14
CA LYS A 50 -14.70 -6.71 21.62
C LYS A 50 -15.44 -7.94 21.09
N ASP A 51 -15.28 -8.26 19.80
CA ASP A 51 -15.87 -9.46 19.19
C ASP A 51 -15.34 -10.76 19.81
N LEU A 52 -14.08 -10.75 20.28
CA LEU A 52 -13.45 -11.84 21.02
C LEU A 52 -13.84 -11.90 22.51
N GLY A 53 -14.66 -10.95 22.99
CA GLY A 53 -15.13 -10.89 24.38
C GLY A 53 -14.04 -10.50 25.38
N LEU A 54 -12.96 -9.85 24.93
CA LEU A 54 -11.88 -9.40 25.80
C LEU A 54 -12.27 -8.05 26.45
N PRO A 55 -12.19 -7.93 27.79
CA PRO A 55 -12.54 -6.69 28.48
C PRO A 55 -11.53 -5.59 28.16
N GLU A 56 -12.04 -4.37 27.97
CA GLU A 56 -11.22 -3.17 27.74
C GLU A 56 -10.25 -2.94 28.91
N PRO A 57 -8.97 -2.64 28.65
CA PRO A 57 -7.99 -2.44 29.71
C PRO A 57 -8.33 -1.19 30.53
N ILE A 58 -8.87 -1.40 31.72
CA ILE A 58 -8.98 -0.39 32.78
C ILE A 58 -7.58 0.14 33.09
N VAL A 59 -7.32 1.39 32.73
CA VAL A 59 -6.07 2.11 33.03
C VAL A 59 -6.01 2.31 34.55
N PRO A 60 -5.10 1.66 35.30
CA PRO A 60 -4.95 1.93 36.71
C PRO A 60 -4.25 3.28 36.87
N GLN A 61 -4.97 4.28 37.39
CA GLN A 61 -4.34 5.52 37.85
C GLN A 61 -3.41 5.17 39.03
N ALA A 62 -2.11 5.33 38.82
CA ALA A 62 -1.12 5.10 39.86
C ALA A 62 -1.24 6.17 40.95
N THR A 63 -1.92 5.85 42.05
CA THR A 63 -1.84 6.66 43.28
C THR A 63 -0.62 6.23 44.08
N ASN A 64 0.37 7.13 44.09
CA ASN A 64 1.38 7.41 45.11
C ASN A 64 1.84 6.25 46.02
N ILE A 65 3.05 5.76 45.77
CA ILE A 65 3.79 4.86 46.67
C ILE A 65 4.45 5.74 47.75
N ARG A 66 3.85 5.80 48.94
CA ARG A 66 4.58 6.18 50.16
C ARG A 66 4.10 5.31 51.31
N GLU A 67 5.08 4.78 52.04
CA GLU A 67 4.98 4.08 53.33
C GLU A 67 4.54 2.60 53.29
N LEU A 68 5.51 1.74 52.93
CA LEU A 68 5.58 0.36 53.40
C LEU A 68 6.43 0.34 54.68
N GLU A 69 5.82 0.62 55.82
CA GLU A 69 6.26 0.04 57.08
C GLU A 69 5.69 -1.38 57.18
N SER A 70 6.53 -2.31 57.61
CA SER A 70 6.33 -3.76 57.60
C SER A 70 5.01 -4.21 58.22
N PRO A 71 4.17 -5.02 57.53
CA PRO A 71 3.00 -5.63 58.15
C PRO A 71 3.44 -6.80 59.03
N SER A 72 3.12 -6.69 60.32
CA SER A 72 3.16 -7.79 61.30
C SER A 72 2.36 -9.00 60.81
N LEU A 73 2.89 -10.20 61.06
CA LEU A 73 2.48 -11.49 60.50
C LEU A 73 1.03 -11.94 60.82
N ASP A 74 0.29 -11.23 61.66
CA ASP A 74 -0.97 -11.71 62.25
C ASP A 74 -2.25 -11.25 61.53
N THR A 75 -2.17 -10.46 60.45
CA THR A 75 -3.35 -9.98 59.69
C THR A 75 -3.62 -10.74 58.38
N ILE A 76 -2.85 -11.79 58.07
CA ILE A 76 -2.93 -12.47 56.77
C ILE A 76 -4.08 -13.51 56.73
N ASP A 77 -4.57 -13.96 57.89
CA ASP A 77 -5.57 -15.04 57.95
C ASP A 77 -6.99 -14.57 57.51
N GLY A 78 -7.36 -13.32 57.84
CA GLY A 78 -8.67 -12.75 57.50
C GLY A 78 -8.82 -12.34 56.02
N MET A 79 -7.72 -12.24 55.25
CA MET A 79 -7.75 -11.91 53.82
C MET A 79 -7.81 -13.12 52.90
N LEU A 80 -7.37 -14.28 53.39
CA LEU A 80 -7.30 -15.53 52.63
C LEU A 80 -8.69 -16.12 52.35
N GLN A 81 -9.67 -15.87 53.22
CA GLN A 81 -11.04 -16.38 53.08
C GLN A 81 -11.90 -15.62 52.05
N ARG A 82 -11.51 -14.40 51.66
CA ARG A 82 -12.29 -13.53 50.75
C ARG A 82 -12.00 -13.80 49.26
N ASN A 83 -11.03 -14.66 48.98
CA ASN A 83 -10.58 -14.97 47.62
C ASN A 83 -10.59 -16.49 47.37
N LEU A 84 -11.67 -17.19 47.74
CA LEU A 84 -12.04 -18.46 47.10
C LEU A 84 -12.49 -18.20 45.65
N LYS A 85 -11.63 -17.52 44.89
CA LYS A 85 -11.77 -17.33 43.45
C LYS A 85 -11.61 -18.72 42.87
N LYS A 86 -12.67 -19.22 42.22
CA LYS A 86 -12.70 -20.51 41.51
C LYS A 86 -11.33 -20.81 40.92
N LEU A 87 -10.73 -21.93 41.31
CA LEU A 87 -9.43 -22.36 40.80
C LEU A 87 -9.48 -22.32 39.28
N LYS A 88 -8.60 -21.54 38.66
CA LYS A 88 -8.55 -21.40 37.21
C LYS A 88 -8.08 -22.74 36.63
N ILE A 89 -9.00 -23.42 35.94
CA ILE A 89 -8.72 -24.71 35.31
C ILE A 89 -8.00 -24.42 33.99
N LEU A 90 -6.72 -24.80 33.92
CA LEU A 90 -5.94 -24.75 32.68
C LEU A 90 -6.42 -25.84 31.74
N LYS A 91 -6.57 -25.51 30.46
CA LYS A 91 -6.89 -26.47 29.40
C LYS A 91 -5.81 -26.40 28.33
N VAL A 92 -5.49 -27.56 27.75
CA VAL A 92 -4.63 -27.64 26.56
C VAL A 92 -5.52 -27.43 25.34
N SER A 93 -5.05 -26.61 24.41
CA SER A 93 -5.69 -26.40 23.11
C SER A 93 -4.93 -27.17 22.04
N ASP A 94 -5.67 -27.75 21.09
CA ASP A 94 -5.06 -28.36 19.91
C ASP A 94 -4.50 -27.27 19.00
N VAL A 95 -3.26 -27.47 18.54
CA VAL A 95 -2.60 -26.57 17.58
C VAL A 95 -2.61 -27.26 16.23
N PHE A 96 -3.17 -26.57 15.24
CA PHE A 96 -3.17 -27.04 13.86
C PHE A 96 -2.08 -26.30 13.09
N GLU A 97 -1.07 -27.05 12.65
CA GLU A 97 0.04 -26.53 11.88
C GLU A 97 -0.06 -27.04 10.44
N ILE A 98 0.10 -26.14 9.48
CA ILE A 98 0.29 -26.49 8.07
C ILE A 98 1.63 -25.94 7.61
N THR A 99 2.49 -26.82 7.11
CA THR A 99 3.72 -26.43 6.41
C THR A 99 3.39 -26.20 4.94
N ILE A 100 3.43 -24.93 4.50
CA ILE A 100 3.27 -24.57 3.09
C ILE A 100 4.64 -24.68 2.41
N PRO A 101 4.82 -25.55 1.40
CA PRO A 101 6.09 -25.66 0.70
C PRO A 101 6.36 -24.41 -0.16
N PRO A 102 7.63 -24.09 -0.45
CA PRO A 102 7.97 -23.05 -1.41
C PRO A 102 7.32 -23.31 -2.78
N SER A 103 6.73 -22.28 -3.39
CA SER A 103 6.15 -22.39 -4.73
C SER A 103 7.23 -22.41 -5.81
N GLU A 104 6.99 -23.14 -6.89
CA GLU A 104 7.85 -23.14 -8.07
C GLU A 104 7.79 -21.81 -8.83
N ASN A 105 8.92 -21.40 -9.39
CA ASN A 105 8.99 -20.22 -10.26
C ASN A 105 8.74 -20.63 -11.72
N ILE A 106 7.60 -20.22 -12.28
CA ILE A 106 7.22 -20.55 -13.66
C ILE A 106 7.65 -19.42 -14.59
N VAL A 107 8.64 -19.70 -15.45
CA VAL A 107 9.17 -18.75 -16.44
C VAL A 107 8.71 -19.16 -17.84
N TYR A 108 8.23 -18.19 -18.62
CA TYR A 108 7.83 -18.39 -20.01
C TYR A 108 8.74 -17.63 -20.95
N ASN A 109 9.10 -18.27 -22.06
CA ASN A 109 9.75 -17.62 -23.19
C ASN A 109 8.73 -17.50 -24.33
N LYS A 110 8.71 -16.33 -24.98
CA LYS A 110 7.87 -16.05 -26.14
C LYS A 110 8.75 -15.47 -27.24
N GLU A 111 8.47 -15.87 -28.47
CA GLU A 111 9.03 -15.27 -29.67
C GLU A 111 8.04 -14.23 -30.20
N THR A 112 8.55 -13.06 -30.59
CA THR A 112 7.76 -12.01 -31.21
C THR A 112 8.19 -11.82 -32.65
N GLN A 113 7.24 -11.92 -33.59
CA GLN A 113 7.47 -11.65 -35.00
C GLN A 113 7.12 -10.19 -35.32
N THR A 114 8.01 -9.48 -36.02
CA THR A 114 7.75 -8.11 -36.48
C THR A 114 6.92 -8.12 -37.76
N LEU A 115 5.93 -7.23 -37.84
CA LEU A 115 5.21 -6.94 -39.09
C LEU A 115 6.02 -5.94 -39.92
N GLU A 116 6.11 -6.16 -41.23
CA GLU A 116 6.76 -5.25 -42.16
C GLU A 116 5.92 -3.97 -42.32
N GLU A 117 6.55 -2.79 -42.15
CA GLU A 117 5.89 -1.51 -42.40
C GLU A 117 5.76 -1.31 -43.92
N PRO A 118 4.55 -1.03 -44.45
CA PRO A 118 4.38 -0.84 -45.88
C PRO A 118 5.20 0.38 -46.34
N GLN A 119 6.17 0.14 -47.22
CA GLN A 119 6.98 1.18 -47.85
C GLN A 119 6.06 2.07 -48.71
N GLU A 120 5.70 3.24 -48.19
CA GLU A 120 5.07 4.29 -48.98
C GLU A 120 6.05 4.70 -50.08
N ARG A 121 5.77 4.31 -51.32
CA ARG A 121 6.56 4.72 -52.48
C ARG A 121 6.48 6.24 -52.62
N GLU A 122 7.54 6.94 -52.28
CA GLU A 122 7.73 8.37 -52.56
C GLU A 122 8.05 8.55 -54.06
N THR A 123 7.12 8.20 -54.94
CA THR A 123 7.22 8.50 -56.38
C THR A 123 6.36 9.72 -56.68
N GLY A 124 6.93 10.91 -56.50
CA GLY A 124 6.20 12.13 -56.82
C GLY A 124 6.82 13.46 -56.39
N ARG A 125 8.14 13.58 -56.19
CA ARG A 125 8.75 14.91 -56.12
C ARG A 125 9.15 15.35 -57.52
N SER A 126 8.21 15.98 -58.23
CA SER A 126 8.49 16.78 -59.43
C SER A 126 9.44 17.91 -59.04
N THR A 127 10.69 17.84 -59.51
CA THR A 127 11.72 18.87 -59.31
C THR A 127 11.83 19.84 -60.49
N ASP A 128 10.86 19.86 -61.40
CA ASP A 128 11.03 20.54 -62.69
C ASP A 128 10.66 22.03 -62.67
N TYR A 129 10.29 22.57 -61.50
CA TYR A 129 9.72 23.92 -61.41
C TYR A 129 10.74 25.08 -61.42
N TYR A 130 12.05 24.83 -61.36
CA TYR A 130 13.07 25.91 -61.22
C TYR A 130 14.10 26.03 -62.36
N ALA A 131 14.04 25.22 -63.43
CA ALA A 131 15.07 25.26 -64.48
C ALA A 131 14.89 26.35 -65.56
N ASN A 132 13.71 26.98 -65.66
CA ASN A 132 13.39 27.84 -66.82
C ASN A 132 13.69 29.34 -66.67
N TYR A 133 14.18 29.81 -65.52
CA TYR A 133 14.49 31.24 -65.34
C TYR A 133 15.95 31.62 -65.62
N ALA A 134 16.85 30.64 -65.80
CA ALA A 134 18.27 30.92 -66.03
C ALA A 134 18.65 31.15 -67.51
N ALA A 135 17.80 30.78 -68.46
CA ALA A 135 18.16 30.78 -69.89
C ALA A 135 17.78 32.06 -70.66
N SER A 136 17.01 32.99 -70.07
CA SER A 136 16.50 34.16 -70.80
C SER A 136 17.27 35.46 -70.54
N ALA A 137 18.37 35.43 -69.78
CA ALA A 137 19.13 36.64 -69.41
C ALA A 137 20.38 36.90 -70.29
N TYR A 138 20.66 36.05 -71.29
CA TYR A 138 21.78 36.21 -72.21
C TYR A 138 21.37 35.77 -73.63
N SER A 139 20.64 36.63 -74.35
CA SER A 139 20.51 36.60 -75.81
C SER A 139 20.22 38.00 -76.33
#